data_AF-A0AB38V180-F1
#
_entry.id   AF-A0AB38V180-F1
#
_cell.length_a   1.000
_cell.length_b   1.000
_cell.length_c   1.000
_cell.angle_alpha   90.00
_cell.angle_beta   90.00
_cell.angle_gamma   90.00
#
_symmetry.space_group_name_H-M   'P 1'
#
loop_
_entity.id
_entity.type
_entity.pdbx_description
1 polymer ?
#
loop_
_entity_poly.entity_id
_entity_poly.type
_entity_poly.pdbx_seq_one_letter_code
_entity_poly.pdbx_strand_id
1 'polypeptide(L)'
;MPPDRELAFLHPLPVRRLWGVGAVTADKLHAHGIHTVADVAELSESTLGSMVGGAMGRQLYALSRNIDRRRVTVGVRRRSVGAQRALGRTGSSMSSAEIDAVVVTLVDRITGRMRAAGRAGRTVVLRLRFDDFSRATRSHTLPWATAATQPILAAARRLVAAAAPDIARRGLTLVGFAVSGIDPSGAQQLMLPFDGEPPDVLDQAVDQIRRRFGKSALTRAVLMGRDPGVEMPRLPD
;
A
#
# COMPACT_ATOMS: atom_id res chain seq x y z
N MET A 1 21.21 -4.33 -27.39
CA MET A 1 22.06 -3.31 -28.02
C MET A 1 23.47 -3.85 -28.07
N PRO A 2 24.22 -3.65 -29.16
CA PRO A 2 25.66 -3.93 -29.17
C PRO A 2 26.36 -3.13 -28.06
N PRO A 3 27.40 -3.69 -27.42
CA PRO A 3 28.26 -2.93 -26.52
C PRO A 3 28.80 -1.66 -27.20
N ASP A 4 29.03 -0.60 -26.43
CA ASP A 4 29.65 0.67 -26.83
C ASP A 4 28.78 1.61 -27.70
N ARG A 5 27.51 1.27 -27.93
CA ARG A 5 26.54 2.15 -28.62
C ARG A 5 25.39 2.63 -27.74
N GLU A 6 25.44 2.35 -26.45
CA GLU A 6 24.35 2.60 -25.52
C GLU A 6 24.04 4.08 -25.38
N LEU A 7 25.06 4.93 -25.24
CA LEU A 7 24.86 6.38 -25.11
C LEU A 7 24.30 7.01 -26.39
N ALA A 8 24.81 6.62 -27.56
CA ALA A 8 24.31 7.10 -28.85
C ALA A 8 22.84 6.68 -29.09
N PHE A 9 22.43 5.53 -28.58
CA PHE A 9 21.04 5.09 -28.58
C PHE A 9 20.19 5.84 -27.53
N LEU A 10 20.74 6.06 -26.33
CA LEU A 10 20.04 6.58 -25.17
C LEU A 10 19.80 8.10 -25.27
N HIS A 11 20.82 8.87 -25.64
CA HIS A 11 20.82 10.34 -25.64
C HIS A 11 19.70 10.99 -26.45
N PRO A 12 19.36 10.50 -27.66
CA PRO A 12 18.26 11.06 -28.45
C PRO A 12 16.87 10.79 -27.88
N LEU A 13 16.74 9.92 -26.87
CA LEU A 13 15.44 9.57 -26.33
C LEU A 13 14.86 10.75 -25.53
N PRO A 14 13.52 10.93 -25.55
CA PRO A 14 12.85 11.86 -24.66
C PRO A 14 13.13 11.53 -23.20
N VAL A 15 13.26 12.53 -22.33
CA VAL A 15 13.58 12.35 -20.91
C VAL A 15 12.59 11.44 -20.17
N ARG A 16 11.33 11.38 -20.62
CA ARG A 16 10.28 10.48 -20.12
C ARG A 16 10.58 8.99 -20.34
N ARG A 17 11.55 8.65 -21.20
CA ARG A 17 12.03 7.27 -21.39
C ARG A 17 12.96 6.82 -20.27
N LEU A 18 13.52 7.73 -19.48
CA LEU A 18 14.31 7.37 -18.30
C LEU A 18 13.42 6.73 -17.24
N TRP A 19 13.89 5.60 -16.70
CA TRP A 19 13.19 4.90 -15.63
C TRP A 19 12.97 5.83 -14.43
N GLY A 20 11.73 5.91 -13.94
CA GLY A 20 11.35 6.78 -12.82
C GLY A 20 10.86 8.18 -13.22
N VAL A 21 10.99 8.58 -14.49
CA VAL A 21 10.43 9.85 -14.99
C VAL A 21 8.97 9.65 -15.40
N GLY A 22 8.07 9.99 -14.49
CA GLY A 22 6.64 10.13 -14.78
C GLY A 22 6.29 11.50 -15.38
N ALA A 23 5.00 11.72 -15.69
CA ALA A 23 4.51 12.98 -16.27
C ALA A 23 4.96 14.21 -15.47
N VAL A 24 4.74 14.21 -14.14
CA VAL A 24 5.10 15.34 -13.26
C VAL A 24 6.59 15.66 -13.28
N THR A 25 7.45 14.64 -13.30
CA THR A 25 8.91 14.84 -13.34
C THR A 25 9.34 15.36 -14.71
N ALA A 26 8.75 14.84 -15.79
CA ALA A 26 9.00 15.32 -17.14
C ALA A 26 8.60 16.80 -17.28
N ASP A 27 7.43 17.20 -16.80
CA ASP A 27 6.96 18.59 -16.87
C ASP A 27 7.91 19.55 -16.14
N LYS A 28 8.44 19.15 -14.97
CA LYS A 28 9.47 19.93 -14.26
C LYS A 28 10.75 20.10 -15.07
N LEU A 29 11.20 19.04 -15.74
CA LEU A 29 12.41 19.07 -16.56
C LEU A 29 12.19 19.92 -17.83
N HIS A 30 11.04 19.76 -18.50
CA HIS A 30 10.64 20.57 -19.65
C HIS A 30 10.55 22.07 -19.30
N ALA A 31 10.08 22.42 -18.10
CA ALA A 31 10.05 23.81 -17.63
C ALA A 31 11.46 24.44 -17.54
N HIS A 32 12.51 23.63 -17.50
CA HIS A 32 13.92 24.05 -17.53
C HIS A 32 14.58 23.79 -18.89
N GLY A 33 13.81 23.51 -19.94
CA GLY A 33 14.30 23.25 -21.30
C GLY A 33 14.93 21.87 -21.51
N ILE A 34 14.77 20.94 -20.57
CA ILE A 34 15.37 19.62 -20.61
C ILE A 34 14.36 18.64 -21.21
N HIS A 35 14.56 18.24 -22.46
CA HIS A 35 13.63 17.42 -23.24
C HIS A 35 14.16 16.01 -23.53
N THR A 36 15.48 15.86 -23.64
CA THR A 36 16.14 14.62 -24.03
C THR A 36 17.00 14.05 -22.90
N VAL A 37 17.45 12.81 -23.06
CA VAL A 37 18.43 12.22 -22.13
C VAL A 37 19.80 12.89 -22.26
N ALA A 38 20.14 13.40 -23.45
CA ALA A 38 21.36 14.18 -23.68
C ALA A 38 21.37 15.43 -22.78
N ASP A 39 20.27 16.18 -22.75
CA ASP A 39 20.14 17.40 -21.93
C ASP A 39 20.35 17.09 -20.44
N VAL A 40 19.84 15.95 -19.96
CA VAL A 40 20.08 15.47 -18.59
C VAL A 40 21.56 15.10 -18.36
N ALA A 41 22.22 14.51 -19.37
CA ALA A 41 23.63 14.12 -19.30
C ALA A 41 24.60 15.31 -19.31
N GLU A 42 24.17 16.50 -19.71
CA GLU A 42 24.96 17.73 -19.63
C GLU A 42 24.94 18.35 -18.22
N LEU A 43 23.92 18.03 -17.42
CA LEU A 43 23.74 18.60 -16.10
C LEU A 43 24.52 17.84 -15.01
N SER A 44 24.89 18.60 -13.98
CA SER A 44 25.48 18.07 -12.76
C SER A 44 24.43 17.39 -11.88
N GLU A 45 24.87 16.44 -11.03
CA GLU A 45 23.99 15.77 -10.07
C GLU A 45 23.28 16.76 -9.14
N SER A 46 23.97 17.80 -8.67
CA SER A 46 23.41 18.81 -7.76
C SER A 46 22.36 19.67 -8.46
N THR A 47 22.59 20.06 -9.72
CA THR A 47 21.60 20.78 -10.55
C THR A 47 20.34 19.96 -10.76
N LEU A 48 20.47 18.67 -11.09
CA LEU A 48 19.30 17.79 -11.20
C LEU A 48 18.62 17.61 -9.84
N GLY A 49 19.40 17.49 -8.77
CA GLY A 49 18.91 17.39 -7.40
C GLY A 49 18.09 18.58 -6.94
N SER A 50 18.44 19.82 -7.34
CA SER A 50 17.67 21.01 -7.00
C SER A 50 16.33 21.08 -7.74
N MET A 51 16.24 20.53 -8.95
CA MET A 51 15.00 20.52 -9.75
C MET A 51 14.01 19.43 -9.31
N VAL A 52 14.49 18.20 -9.07
CA VAL A 52 13.62 17.01 -8.88
C VAL A 52 13.81 16.29 -7.54
N GLY A 53 14.67 16.83 -6.67
CA GLY A 53 15.03 16.25 -5.37
C GLY A 53 16.23 15.31 -5.46
N GLY A 54 17.05 15.27 -4.40
CA GLY A 54 18.37 14.63 -4.45
C GLY A 54 18.39 13.14 -4.84
N ALA A 55 17.37 12.36 -4.43
CA ALA A 55 17.29 10.94 -4.81
C ALA A 55 17.01 10.75 -6.31
N MET A 56 16.07 11.52 -6.87
CA MET A 56 15.75 11.46 -8.29
C MET A 56 16.89 12.07 -9.11
N GLY A 57 17.48 13.18 -8.68
CA GLY A 57 18.60 13.82 -9.36
C GLY A 57 19.80 12.88 -9.53
N ARG A 58 20.18 12.17 -8.44
CA ARG A 58 21.18 11.08 -8.48
C ARG A 58 20.87 10.01 -9.50
N GLN A 59 19.61 9.56 -9.52
CA GLN A 59 19.18 8.52 -10.43
C GLN A 59 19.23 9.00 -11.89
N LEU A 60 18.75 10.20 -12.19
CA LEU A 60 18.78 10.77 -13.54
C LEU A 60 20.20 10.98 -14.02
N TYR A 61 21.09 11.50 -13.17
CA TYR A 61 22.50 11.69 -13.48
C TYR A 61 23.20 10.39 -13.87
N ALA A 62 22.94 9.31 -13.11
CA ALA A 62 23.52 8.00 -13.38
C ALA A 62 22.91 7.36 -14.64
N LEU A 63 21.58 7.33 -14.76
CA LEU A 63 20.89 6.69 -15.88
C LEU A 63 21.18 7.38 -17.21
N SER A 64 21.31 8.72 -17.26
CA SER A 64 21.65 9.43 -18.50
C SER A 64 23.05 9.13 -19.03
N ARG A 65 23.91 8.56 -18.17
CA ARG A 65 25.27 8.11 -18.48
C ARG A 65 25.38 6.59 -18.56
N ASN A 66 24.24 5.89 -18.71
CA ASN A 66 24.16 4.43 -18.76
C ASN A 66 24.74 3.73 -17.51
N ILE A 67 24.68 4.38 -16.35
CA ILE A 67 25.13 3.82 -15.07
C ILE A 67 23.90 3.34 -14.31
N ASP A 68 23.69 2.02 -14.28
CA ASP A 68 22.69 1.37 -13.44
C ASP A 68 23.33 0.26 -12.61
N ARG A 69 23.57 0.54 -11.32
CA ARG A 69 24.17 -0.42 -10.37
C ARG A 69 23.13 -1.31 -9.68
N ARG A 70 21.86 -1.23 -10.07
CA ARG A 70 20.81 -2.05 -9.45
C ARG A 70 21.03 -3.52 -9.80
N ARG A 71 21.23 -4.33 -8.76
CA ARG A 71 21.30 -5.79 -8.91
C ARG A 71 19.91 -6.35 -9.15
N VAL A 72 19.81 -7.31 -10.08
CA VAL A 72 18.62 -8.15 -10.21
C VAL A 72 18.39 -8.84 -8.88
N THR A 73 17.23 -8.60 -8.28
CA THR A 73 16.85 -9.19 -7.00
C THR A 73 15.68 -10.14 -7.26
N VAL A 74 15.90 -11.43 -7.04
CA VAL A 74 14.92 -12.51 -7.34
C VAL A 74 13.82 -12.67 -6.29
N GLY A 75 13.79 -11.84 -5.26
CA GLY A 75 12.74 -11.85 -4.25
C GLY A 75 12.74 -10.58 -3.40
N VAL A 76 11.63 -9.85 -3.40
CA VAL A 76 11.44 -8.71 -2.49
C VAL A 76 10.36 -9.11 -1.49
N ARG A 77 10.75 -9.30 -0.22
CA ARG A 77 9.76 -9.48 0.85
C ARG A 77 8.88 -8.24 0.93
N ARG A 78 7.58 -8.41 0.73
CA ARG A 78 6.61 -7.31 0.86
C ARG A 78 6.70 -6.72 2.27
N ARG A 79 6.90 -5.41 2.36
CA ARG A 79 7.03 -4.68 3.64
C ARG A 79 5.68 -4.33 4.30
N SER A 80 4.58 -4.59 3.59
CA SER A 80 3.23 -4.37 4.08
C SER A 80 2.22 -5.25 3.35
N VAL A 81 1.10 -5.57 4.01
CA VAL A 81 -0.08 -6.20 3.41
C VAL A 81 -1.24 -5.24 3.51
N GLY A 82 -1.90 -4.90 2.40
CA GLY A 82 -2.99 -3.92 2.41
C GLY A 82 -4.08 -4.22 1.39
N ALA A 83 -5.28 -3.72 1.67
CA ALA A 83 -6.47 -3.81 0.84
C ALA A 83 -7.19 -2.46 0.83
N GLN A 84 -7.82 -2.13 -0.28
CA GLN A 84 -8.57 -0.89 -0.44
C GLN A 84 -9.84 -1.14 -1.23
N ARG A 85 -10.85 -0.29 -1.01
CA ARG A 85 -12.11 -0.29 -1.74
C ARG A 85 -12.37 1.14 -2.21
N ALA A 86 -12.52 1.29 -3.54
CA ALA A 86 -13.11 2.50 -4.10
C ALA A 86 -14.61 2.47 -3.80
N LEU A 87 -15.11 3.49 -3.12
CA LEU A 87 -16.53 3.66 -2.83
C LEU A 87 -17.22 4.50 -3.92
N GLY A 88 -16.45 5.30 -4.66
CA GLY A 88 -17.02 6.27 -5.60
C GLY A 88 -17.79 7.37 -4.86
N ARG A 89 -18.72 8.03 -5.56
CA ARG A 89 -19.51 9.13 -4.96
C ARG A 89 -20.53 8.66 -3.91
N THR A 90 -20.94 7.39 -3.96
CA THR A 90 -21.88 6.82 -2.97
C THR A 90 -21.25 6.69 -1.59
N GLY A 91 -19.92 6.68 -1.48
CA GLY A 91 -19.25 6.61 -0.18
C GLY A 91 -19.49 7.83 0.71
N SER A 92 -19.82 8.98 0.12
CA SER A 92 -20.16 10.21 0.87
C SER A 92 -21.54 10.15 1.53
N SER A 93 -22.43 9.26 1.07
CA SER A 93 -23.75 9.03 1.66
C SER A 93 -23.80 7.78 2.56
N MET A 94 -22.68 7.08 2.76
CA MET A 94 -22.65 5.89 3.61
C MET A 94 -22.78 6.27 5.08
N SER A 95 -23.66 5.57 5.78
CA SER A 95 -23.76 5.59 7.24
C SER A 95 -22.50 5.03 7.89
N SER A 96 -22.27 5.38 9.16
CA SER A 96 -21.17 4.83 9.96
C SER A 96 -21.16 3.30 10.01
N ALA A 97 -22.35 2.66 9.99
CA ALA A 97 -22.49 1.20 9.98
C ALA A 97 -22.12 0.58 8.62
N GLU A 98 -22.33 1.29 7.51
CA GLU A 98 -21.89 0.86 6.18
C GLU A 98 -20.38 1.00 6.04
N ILE A 99 -19.81 2.11 6.51
CA ILE A 99 -18.36 2.30 6.56
C ILE A 99 -17.71 1.21 7.42
N ASP A 100 -18.27 0.91 8.60
CA ASP A 100 -17.73 -0.14 9.48
C ASP A 100 -17.71 -1.52 8.80
N ALA A 101 -18.74 -1.89 8.05
CA ALA A 101 -18.72 -3.16 7.30
C ALA A 101 -17.62 -3.19 6.23
N VAL A 102 -17.34 -2.07 5.56
CA VAL A 102 -16.20 -1.99 4.64
C VAL A 102 -14.89 -2.16 5.40
N VAL A 103 -14.73 -1.52 6.57
CA VAL A 103 -13.56 -1.69 7.44
C VAL A 103 -13.38 -3.15 7.82
N VAL A 104 -14.44 -3.80 8.30
CA VAL A 104 -14.43 -5.23 8.68
C VAL A 104 -14.02 -6.11 7.50
N THR A 105 -14.57 -5.86 6.31
CA THR A 105 -14.23 -6.60 5.08
C THR A 105 -12.75 -6.46 4.72
N LEU A 106 -12.23 -5.23 4.73
CA LEU A 106 -10.84 -4.95 4.37
C LEU A 106 -9.87 -5.54 5.38
N VAL A 107 -10.16 -5.40 6.68
CA VAL A 107 -9.31 -5.93 7.75
C VAL A 107 -9.29 -7.46 7.71
N ASP A 108 -10.44 -8.13 7.61
CA ASP A 108 -10.53 -9.59 7.51
C ASP A 108 -9.73 -10.14 6.31
N ARG A 109 -9.78 -9.44 5.17
CA ARG A 109 -8.98 -9.76 3.97
C ARG A 109 -7.48 -9.56 4.19
N ILE A 110 -7.08 -8.53 4.93
CA ILE A 110 -5.67 -8.26 5.23
C ILE A 110 -5.13 -9.31 6.20
N THR A 111 -5.83 -9.55 7.30
CA THR A 111 -5.36 -10.47 8.35
C THR A 111 -5.37 -11.92 7.88
N GLY A 112 -6.38 -12.36 7.12
CA GLY A 112 -6.38 -13.67 6.49
C GLY A 112 -5.21 -13.88 5.52
N ARG A 113 -4.77 -12.84 4.79
CA ARG A 113 -3.57 -12.91 3.94
C ARG A 113 -2.29 -12.92 4.74
N MET A 114 -2.22 -12.14 5.82
CA MET A 114 -1.07 -12.13 6.72
C MET A 114 -0.86 -13.52 7.34
N ARG A 115 -1.93 -14.15 7.86
CA ARG A 115 -1.88 -15.49 8.43
C ARG A 115 -1.51 -16.55 7.39
N ALA A 116 -2.12 -16.51 6.19
CA ALA A 116 -1.77 -17.43 5.10
C ALA A 116 -0.30 -17.34 4.67
N ALA A 117 0.32 -16.17 4.81
CA ALA A 117 1.73 -15.94 4.50
C ALA A 117 2.67 -16.11 5.71
N GLY A 118 2.15 -16.49 6.89
CA GLY A 118 2.95 -16.59 8.12
C GLY A 118 3.56 -15.26 8.58
N ARG A 119 2.89 -14.12 8.30
CA ARG A 119 3.40 -12.78 8.58
C ARG A 119 2.59 -12.09 9.66
N ALA A 120 3.28 -11.34 10.52
CA ALA A 120 2.68 -10.44 11.52
C ALA A 120 3.24 -9.03 11.33
N GLY A 121 2.46 -8.00 11.69
CA GLY A 121 2.90 -6.61 11.61
C GLY A 121 2.36 -5.77 12.75
N ARG A 122 2.87 -4.55 12.87
CA ARG A 122 2.64 -3.67 14.04
C ARG A 122 1.81 -2.44 13.72
N THR A 123 1.99 -1.85 12.55
CA THR A 123 1.43 -0.54 12.24
C THR A 123 0.26 -0.68 11.29
N VAL A 124 -0.93 -0.30 11.76
CA VAL A 124 -2.14 -0.18 10.93
C VAL A 124 -2.17 1.21 10.30
N VAL A 125 -2.25 1.27 8.98
CA VAL A 125 -2.26 2.50 8.19
C VAL A 125 -3.61 2.62 7.50
N LEU A 126 -4.35 3.68 7.81
CA LEU A 126 -5.57 4.11 7.12
C LEU A 126 -5.20 5.06 5.99
N ARG A 127 -5.77 4.82 4.80
CA ARG A 127 -5.69 5.68 3.63
C ARG A 127 -7.10 6.06 3.19
N LEU A 128 -7.32 7.35 3.00
CA LEU A 128 -8.59 7.92 2.56
C LEU A 128 -8.38 8.74 1.29
N ARG A 129 -9.38 8.74 0.42
CA ARG A 129 -9.54 9.72 -0.66
C ARG A 129 -10.92 10.36 -0.53
N PHE A 130 -10.99 11.67 -0.62
CA PHE A 130 -12.23 12.45 -0.47
C PHE A 130 -12.82 12.81 -1.85
N ASP A 131 -13.93 13.56 -1.89
CA ASP A 131 -14.61 13.94 -3.14
C ASP A 131 -13.79 14.91 -3.99
N ASP A 132 -12.99 15.75 -3.35
CA ASP A 132 -12.04 16.67 -3.98
C ASP A 132 -10.74 16.00 -4.47
N PHE A 133 -10.69 14.66 -4.48
CA PHE A 133 -9.53 13.81 -4.81
C PHE A 133 -8.29 13.97 -3.93
N SER A 134 -8.35 14.84 -2.92
CA SER A 134 -7.32 14.91 -1.90
C SER A 134 -7.27 13.62 -1.08
N ARG A 135 -6.17 13.44 -0.35
CA ARG A 135 -5.91 12.20 0.39
C ARG A 135 -5.51 12.50 1.82
N ALA A 136 -5.92 11.63 2.73
CA ALA A 136 -5.40 11.61 4.09
C ALA A 136 -4.81 10.24 4.40
N THR A 137 -3.73 10.23 5.16
CA THR A 137 -3.16 9.03 5.74
C THR A 137 -3.07 9.21 7.26
N ARG A 138 -3.46 8.18 8.00
CA ARG A 138 -3.33 8.09 9.46
C ARG A 138 -2.77 6.71 9.78
N SER A 139 -2.05 6.60 10.88
CA SER A 139 -1.51 5.30 11.31
C SER A 139 -1.53 5.16 12.81
N HIS A 140 -1.65 3.92 13.26
CA HIS A 140 -1.53 3.54 14.66
C HIS A 140 -0.61 2.33 14.77
N THR A 141 0.39 2.41 15.65
CA THR A 141 1.34 1.32 15.90
C THR A 141 0.94 0.61 17.19
N LEU A 142 0.68 -0.69 17.08
CA LEU A 142 0.44 -1.58 18.21
C LEU A 142 1.77 -1.87 18.95
N PRO A 143 1.72 -2.14 20.26
CA PRO A 143 2.94 -2.42 21.03
C PRO A 143 3.60 -3.76 20.66
N TRP A 144 2.87 -4.68 20.02
CA TRP A 144 3.38 -5.97 19.54
C TRP A 144 2.94 -6.26 18.10
N ALA A 145 3.69 -7.13 17.42
CA ALA A 145 3.34 -7.59 16.07
C ALA A 145 2.22 -8.64 16.16
N THR A 146 1.19 -8.52 15.31
CA THR A 146 0.07 -9.48 15.29
C THR A 146 -0.47 -9.67 13.89
N ALA A 147 -1.11 -10.82 13.67
CA ALA A 147 -1.96 -11.11 12.50
C ALA A 147 -3.42 -11.39 12.91
N ALA A 148 -3.75 -11.19 14.19
CA ALA A 148 -5.09 -11.38 14.71
C ALA A 148 -6.02 -10.27 14.22
N THR A 149 -7.23 -10.64 13.83
CA THR A 149 -8.20 -9.73 13.22
C THR A 149 -8.72 -8.72 14.22
N GLN A 150 -8.98 -9.11 15.47
CA GLN A 150 -9.58 -8.23 16.48
C GLN A 150 -8.70 -7.02 16.85
N PRO A 151 -7.41 -7.18 17.22
CA PRO A 151 -6.56 -6.03 17.53
C PRO A 151 -6.39 -5.06 16.34
N ILE A 152 -6.23 -5.60 15.13
CA ILE A 152 -6.09 -4.80 13.91
C ILE A 152 -7.40 -4.08 13.58
N LEU A 153 -8.55 -4.74 13.74
CA LEU A 153 -9.87 -4.15 13.53
C LEU A 153 -10.15 -3.04 14.54
N ALA A 154 -9.82 -3.23 15.81
CA ALA A 154 -9.95 -2.21 16.84
C ALA A 154 -9.12 -0.97 16.51
N ALA A 155 -7.86 -1.14 16.10
CA ALA A 155 -7.01 -0.04 15.65
C ALA A 155 -7.57 0.66 14.40
N ALA A 156 -8.05 -0.10 13.41
CA ALA A 156 -8.67 0.43 12.20
C ALA A 156 -9.91 1.28 12.51
N ARG A 157 -10.80 0.81 13.39
CA ARG A 157 -11.99 1.55 13.85
C ARG A 157 -11.62 2.85 14.54
N ARG A 158 -10.61 2.86 15.41
CA ARG A 158 -10.11 4.09 16.06
C ARG A 158 -9.61 5.10 15.03
N LEU A 159 -8.87 4.65 14.02
CA LEU A 159 -8.38 5.52 12.95
C LEU A 159 -9.52 6.14 12.13
N VAL A 160 -10.57 5.36 11.84
CA VAL A 160 -11.76 5.86 11.14
C VAL A 160 -12.54 6.85 12.00
N ALA A 161 -12.75 6.54 13.28
CA ALA A 161 -13.42 7.45 14.21
C ALA A 161 -12.67 8.79 14.33
N ALA A 162 -11.34 8.75 14.44
CA ALA A 162 -10.51 9.96 14.46
C ALA A 162 -10.57 10.76 13.15
N ALA A 163 -10.83 10.10 12.01
CA ALA A 163 -11.00 10.75 10.71
C ALA A 163 -12.45 11.12 10.38
N ALA A 164 -13.42 10.83 11.25
CA ALA A 164 -14.84 11.07 11.00
C ALA A 164 -15.17 12.54 10.67
N PRO A 165 -14.58 13.56 11.33
CA PRO A 165 -14.84 14.96 10.96
C PRO A 165 -14.39 15.31 9.53
N ASP A 166 -13.26 14.75 9.07
CA ASP A 166 -12.78 14.96 7.71
C ASP A 166 -13.65 14.25 6.68
N ILE A 167 -14.10 13.03 7.00
CA ILE A 167 -15.03 12.25 6.16
C ILE A 167 -16.37 12.98 6.02
N ALA A 168 -16.95 13.45 7.12
CA ALA A 168 -18.22 14.17 7.12
C ALA A 168 -18.15 15.47 6.31
N ARG A 169 -17.03 16.19 6.38
CA ARG A 169 -16.86 17.48 5.70
C ARG A 169 -16.57 17.33 4.19
N ARG A 170 -15.84 16.30 3.79
CA ARG A 170 -15.25 16.20 2.44
C ARG A 170 -15.75 15.02 1.60
N GLY A 171 -16.61 14.19 2.18
CA GLY A 171 -17.08 12.95 1.57
C GLY A 171 -15.99 11.88 1.48
N LEU A 172 -16.34 10.65 1.08
CA LEU A 172 -15.39 9.54 1.06
C LEU A 172 -15.52 8.73 -0.22
N THR A 173 -14.48 8.75 -1.06
CA THR A 173 -14.47 8.04 -2.34
C THR A 173 -13.59 6.80 -2.36
N LEU A 174 -12.70 6.66 -1.39
CA LEU A 174 -11.87 5.46 -1.20
C LEU A 174 -11.47 5.31 0.25
N VAL A 175 -11.56 4.09 0.75
CA VAL A 175 -11.00 3.68 2.04
C VAL A 175 -10.06 2.51 1.84
N GLY A 176 -8.90 2.55 2.47
CA GLY A 176 -7.91 1.50 2.41
C GLY A 176 -7.16 1.34 3.71
N PHE A 177 -6.76 0.10 3.97
CA PHE A 177 -5.93 -0.25 5.11
C PHE A 177 -4.67 -0.98 4.64
N ALA A 178 -3.58 -0.80 5.37
CA ALA A 178 -2.41 -1.65 5.26
C ALA A 178 -1.83 -1.90 6.64
N VAL A 179 -1.25 -3.09 6.82
CA VAL A 179 -0.44 -3.42 7.99
C VAL A 179 1.01 -3.44 7.53
N SER A 180 1.85 -2.61 8.18
CA SER A 180 3.29 -2.51 7.95
C SER A 180 4.07 -2.82 9.23
N GLY A 181 5.40 -2.66 9.18
CA GLY A 181 6.28 -3.11 10.25
C GLY A 181 6.23 -4.63 10.40
N ILE A 182 6.23 -5.33 9.25
CA ILE A 182 6.17 -6.80 9.22
C ILE A 182 7.43 -7.34 9.86
N ASP A 183 7.27 -8.18 10.87
CA ASP A 183 8.39 -8.79 11.57
C ASP A 183 9.07 -9.82 10.66
N PRO A 184 10.35 -9.63 10.30
CA PRO A 184 11.06 -10.53 9.41
C PRO A 184 11.36 -11.91 10.03
N SER A 185 11.27 -12.04 11.36
CA SER A 185 11.51 -13.29 12.09
C SER A 185 10.26 -14.18 12.19
N GLY A 186 9.07 -13.64 11.90
CA GLY A 186 7.81 -14.35 12.10
C GLY A 186 7.43 -14.60 13.56
N ALA A 187 8.26 -14.14 14.52
CA ALA A 187 7.97 -14.25 15.94
C ALA A 187 6.77 -13.36 16.28
N GLN A 188 5.64 -14.00 16.58
CA GLN A 188 4.54 -13.33 17.26
C GLN A 188 4.79 -13.46 18.77
N GLN A 189 4.77 -12.33 19.48
CA GLN A 189 4.72 -12.36 20.93
C GLN A 189 3.41 -13.03 21.32
N LEU A 190 3.47 -14.24 21.87
CA LEU A 190 2.31 -14.90 22.45
C LEU A 190 1.89 -14.09 23.67
N MET A 191 0.64 -13.65 23.68
CA MET A 191 0.09 -13.00 24.86
C MET A 191 -0.34 -14.06 25.84
N LEU A 192 0.14 -13.95 27.09
CA LEU A 192 -0.38 -14.74 28.20
C LEU A 192 -1.83 -14.29 28.44
N PRO A 193 -2.82 -15.16 28.23
CA PRO A 193 -4.21 -14.79 28.38
C PRO A 193 -4.57 -14.73 29.86
N PHE A 194 -4.49 -13.54 30.45
CA PHE A 194 -4.97 -13.34 31.82
C PHE A 194 -6.50 -13.19 31.88
N ASP A 195 -7.16 -12.84 30.76
CA ASP A 195 -8.57 -12.42 30.73
C ASP A 195 -9.47 -13.13 29.67
N GLY A 196 -9.07 -14.28 29.09
CA GLY A 196 -9.93 -15.05 28.17
C GLY A 196 -9.20 -15.83 27.07
N GLU A 197 -9.95 -16.45 26.15
CA GLU A 197 -9.35 -17.19 25.02
C GLU A 197 -8.50 -16.27 24.12
N PRO A 198 -7.33 -16.74 23.66
CA PRO A 198 -6.45 -15.90 22.87
C PRO A 198 -7.07 -15.55 21.50
N PRO A 199 -6.89 -14.31 20.98
CA PRO A 199 -7.63 -13.80 19.83
C PRO A 199 -7.43 -14.57 18.52
N ASP A 200 -6.39 -15.39 18.46
CA ASP A 200 -5.97 -16.16 17.30
C ASP A 200 -6.75 -17.48 17.14
N VAL A 201 -7.30 -18.07 18.21
CA VAL A 201 -8.06 -19.33 18.14
C VAL A 201 -9.27 -19.20 17.21
N LEU A 202 -10.05 -18.12 17.39
CA LEU A 202 -11.19 -17.82 16.54
C LEU A 202 -10.77 -17.64 15.08
N ASP A 203 -9.70 -16.87 14.84
CA ASP A 203 -9.20 -16.63 13.50
C ASP A 203 -8.72 -17.93 12.82
N GLN A 204 -8.05 -18.81 13.57
CA GLN A 204 -7.61 -20.11 13.08
C GLN A 204 -8.79 -21.02 12.72
N ALA A 205 -9.83 -21.07 13.57
CA ALA A 205 -11.05 -21.83 13.30
C ALA A 205 -11.76 -21.32 12.04
N VAL A 206 -11.93 -20.00 11.91
CA VAL A 206 -12.51 -19.35 10.72
C VAL A 206 -11.71 -19.70 9.47
N ASP A 207 -10.38 -19.61 9.54
CA ASP A 207 -9.51 -19.92 8.40
C ASP A 207 -9.53 -21.41 8.02
N GLN A 208 -9.63 -22.33 8.99
CA GLN A 208 -9.79 -23.77 8.73
C GLN A 208 -11.10 -24.06 7.99
N ILE A 209 -12.22 -23.48 8.44
CA ILE A 209 -13.53 -23.64 7.77
C ILE A 209 -13.46 -23.11 6.34
N ARG A 210 -12.91 -21.91 6.14
CA ARG A 210 -12.78 -21.29 4.80
C ARG A 210 -11.86 -22.05 3.86
N ARG A 211 -10.81 -22.70 4.39
CA ARG A 211 -9.93 -23.58 3.60
C ARG A 211 -10.65 -24.85 3.15
N ARG A 212 -11.48 -25.44 4.01
CA ARG A 212 -12.18 -26.71 3.73
C ARG A 212 -13.43 -26.54 2.86
N PHE A 213 -14.22 -25.51 3.13
CA PHE A 213 -15.56 -25.34 2.53
C PHE A 213 -15.66 -24.12 1.60
N GLY A 214 -14.56 -23.39 1.41
CA GLY A 214 -14.52 -22.17 0.60
C GLY A 214 -14.82 -20.90 1.40
N LYS A 215 -14.45 -19.76 0.83
CA LYS A 215 -14.54 -18.45 1.51
C LYS A 215 -15.96 -18.00 1.83
N SER A 216 -16.95 -18.41 1.04
CA SER A 216 -18.37 -18.07 1.24
C SER A 216 -19.04 -18.89 2.34
N ALA A 217 -18.41 -19.98 2.79
CA ALA A 217 -18.97 -20.86 3.83
C ALA A 217 -19.10 -20.18 5.19
N LEU A 218 -18.27 -19.16 5.47
CA LEU A 218 -18.33 -18.40 6.71
C LEU A 218 -17.96 -16.93 6.50
N THR A 219 -18.91 -16.06 6.84
CA THR A 219 -18.74 -14.61 6.81
C THR A 219 -19.07 -13.98 8.16
N ARG A 220 -18.60 -12.76 8.38
CA ARG A 220 -18.94 -12.01 9.60
C ARG A 220 -20.39 -11.54 9.50
N ALA A 221 -21.13 -11.60 10.60
CA ALA A 221 -22.57 -11.26 10.63
C ALA A 221 -22.87 -9.88 10.02
N VAL A 222 -22.02 -8.88 10.27
CA VAL A 222 -22.15 -7.51 9.71
C VAL A 222 -22.07 -7.45 8.18
N LEU A 223 -21.59 -8.52 7.53
CA LEU A 223 -21.46 -8.63 6.07
C LEU A 223 -22.62 -9.41 5.43
N MET A 224 -23.53 -9.97 6.22
CA MET A 224 -24.69 -10.68 5.69
C MET A 224 -25.56 -9.74 4.85
N GLY A 225 -25.87 -10.16 3.62
CA GLY A 225 -26.67 -9.37 2.68
C GLY A 225 -25.94 -8.16 2.07
N ARG A 226 -24.63 -8.00 2.26
CA ARG A 226 -23.83 -6.90 1.70
C ARG A 226 -22.88 -7.38 0.61
N ASP A 227 -22.68 -6.57 -0.43
CA ASP A 227 -21.70 -6.85 -1.48
C ASP A 227 -20.26 -6.67 -0.95
N PRO A 228 -19.46 -7.75 -0.85
CA PRO A 228 -18.06 -7.67 -0.41
C PRO A 228 -17.15 -6.99 -1.46
N GLY A 229 -17.66 -6.72 -2.66
CA GLY A 229 -16.92 -6.20 -3.80
C GLY A 229 -16.03 -7.25 -4.46
N VAL A 230 -15.54 -6.93 -5.66
CA VAL A 230 -14.68 -7.82 -6.45
C VAL A 230 -13.35 -8.08 -5.73
N GLU A 231 -13.00 -9.35 -5.52
CA GLU A 231 -11.68 -9.78 -5.04
C GLU A 231 -10.87 -10.27 -6.25
N MET A 232 -9.72 -9.65 -6.50
CA MET A 232 -8.81 -10.08 -7.56
C MET A 232 -8.11 -11.40 -7.18
N PRO A 233 -7.86 -12.30 -8.15
CA PRO A 233 -7.09 -13.52 -7.91
C PRO A 233 -5.73 -13.22 -7.29
N ARG A 234 -5.28 -14.11 -6.40
CA ARG A 234 -4.00 -13.93 -5.70
C ARG A 234 -2.86 -14.39 -6.60
N LEU A 235 -1.86 -13.55 -6.78
CA LEU A 235 -0.55 -14.00 -7.24
C LEU A 235 0.18 -14.65 -6.06
N PRO A 236 0.91 -15.76 -6.28
CA PRO A 236 1.79 -16.32 -5.27
C PRO A 236 2.83 -15.27 -4.86
N ASP A 237 3.25 -15.34 -3.60
CA ASP A 237 4.19 -14.41 -2.97
C ASP A 237 5.65 -14.69 -3.38
#